data_AF-A0A0R1R226-F1
#
_entry.id   AF-A0A0R1R226-F1
#
_cell.length_a   1.000
_cell.length_b   1.000
_cell.length_c   1.000
_cell.angle_alpha   90.00
_cell.angle_beta   90.00
_cell.angle_gamma   90.00
#
_symmetry.space_group_name_H-M   'P 1'
#
loop_
_entity.id
_entity.type
_entity.pdbx_description
1 polymer ?
#
loop_
_entity_poly.entity_id
_entity_poly.type
_entity_poly.pdbx_seq_one_letter_code
_entity_poly.pdbx_strand_id
1 'polypeptide(L)'
;MERGIKPAANQNWLWVILLVILANLVQLPLLQLSRGSVGHRVLWGAIYLGGFAVAVAIAAWRYRSLWREAFHWQRLTRRDWRLMVGGYLLMLVAEQVLSLLNYYVSHQTSTANNQAISRLLGQSPWTMVLMSLTAICASPFLEEFTFRGLLMDGCFGPQAFWVPIVVSGIAFSLVHASTTLISALIYAVMGGVFAYVYRKTGKIQATIILHAFNNLIAMGMMWVTLLS
;
A
#
# COMPACT_ATOMS: atom_id res chain seq x y z
N MET A 1 13.34 -9.98 25.60
CA MET A 1 14.28 -9.66 24.51
C MET A 1 14.16 -8.17 24.24
N GLU A 2 15.06 -7.40 24.84
CA GLU A 2 15.14 -5.95 24.62
C GLU A 2 15.55 -5.70 23.18
N ARG A 3 14.65 -5.12 22.38
CA ARG A 3 14.99 -4.65 21.04
C ARG A 3 15.91 -3.44 21.20
N GLY A 4 17.22 -3.67 21.06
CA GLY A 4 18.22 -2.61 21.12
C GLY A 4 17.95 -1.54 20.05
N ILE A 5 17.50 -0.37 20.49
CA ILE A 5 17.37 0.80 19.63
C ILE A 5 18.77 1.38 19.40
N LYS A 6 19.20 1.48 18.14
CA LYS A 6 20.22 2.46 17.74
C LYS A 6 19.50 3.63 17.06
N PRO A 7 19.55 4.85 17.62
CA PRO A 7 18.79 5.96 17.09
C PRO A 7 19.49 6.59 15.88
N ALA A 8 18.71 6.85 14.83
CA ALA A 8 18.50 8.22 14.37
C ALA A 8 17.07 8.29 13.81
N ALA A 9 16.08 8.53 14.69
CA ALA A 9 14.69 8.72 14.28
C ALA A 9 14.57 9.69 13.08
N ASN A 10 15.42 10.73 13.06
CA ASN A 10 15.49 11.73 11.99
C ASN A 10 15.87 11.15 10.61
N GLN A 11 16.77 10.14 10.54
CA GLN A 11 17.15 9.54 9.26
C GLN A 11 16.07 8.61 8.70
N ASN A 12 15.29 7.96 9.57
CA ASN A 12 14.23 7.05 9.12
C ASN A 12 13.08 7.79 8.44
N TRP A 13 12.75 9.01 8.90
CA TRP A 13 11.80 9.89 8.22
C TRP A 13 12.24 10.25 6.79
N LEU A 14 13.53 10.53 6.59
CA LEU A 14 14.08 10.79 5.25
C LEU A 14 13.91 9.57 4.34
N TRP A 15 14.19 8.37 4.83
CA TRP A 15 13.97 7.14 4.07
C TRP A 15 12.51 6.91 3.71
N VAL A 16 11.57 7.20 4.62
CA VAL A 16 10.14 7.13 4.34
C VAL A 16 9.76 8.08 3.21
N ILE A 17 10.21 9.33 3.28
CA ILE A 17 9.95 10.35 2.25
C ILE A 17 10.54 9.92 0.90
N LEU A 18 11.80 9.46 0.88
CA LEU A 18 12.47 8.99 -0.33
C LEU A 18 11.75 7.81 -0.97
N LEU A 19 11.27 6.85 -0.18
CA LEU A 19 10.53 5.70 -0.70
C LEU A 19 9.13 6.08 -1.19
N VAL A 20 8.47 7.06 -0.56
CA VAL A 20 7.20 7.62 -1.07
C VAL A 20 7.41 8.31 -2.41
N ILE A 21 8.47 9.12 -2.55
CA ILE A 21 8.83 9.74 -3.83
C ILE A 21 9.12 8.66 -4.87
N LEU A 22 9.93 7.66 -4.51
CA LEU A 22 10.26 6.55 -5.40
C LEU A 22 9.01 5.78 -5.83
N ALA A 23 8.08 5.49 -4.91
CA ALA A 23 6.81 4.82 -5.19
C ALA A 23 5.93 5.57 -6.19
N ASN A 24 6.00 6.91 -6.20
CA ASN A 24 5.31 7.73 -7.21
C ASN A 24 6.07 7.77 -8.54
N LEU A 25 7.40 7.87 -8.51
CA LEU A 25 8.23 7.91 -9.73
C LEU A 25 8.14 6.61 -10.54
N VAL A 26 8.09 5.45 -9.88
CA VAL A 26 7.98 4.15 -10.57
C VAL A 26 6.65 3.99 -11.32
N GLN A 27 5.65 4.85 -11.08
CA GLN A 27 4.38 4.82 -11.81
C GLN A 27 4.42 5.59 -13.14
N LEU A 28 5.34 6.54 -13.33
CA LEU A 28 5.39 7.38 -14.53
C LEU A 28 5.49 6.61 -15.86
N PRO A 29 6.23 5.48 -15.95
CA PRO A 29 6.25 4.65 -17.16
C PRO A 29 4.88 4.18 -17.65
N LEU A 30 3.86 4.07 -16.77
CA LEU A 30 2.50 3.67 -17.15
C LEU A 30 1.89 4.60 -18.21
N LEU A 31 2.25 5.89 -18.19
CA LEU A 31 1.73 6.89 -19.13
C LEU A 31 2.14 6.63 -20.58
N GLN A 32 3.15 5.79 -20.80
CA GLN A 32 3.65 5.44 -22.13
C GLN A 32 3.08 4.11 -22.65
N LEU A 33 2.47 3.30 -21.78
CA LEU A 33 1.96 1.97 -22.14
C LEU A 33 0.74 1.99 -23.07
N SER A 34 0.02 3.11 -23.11
CA SER A 34 -1.12 3.30 -24.00
C SER A 34 -0.75 3.85 -25.39
N ARG A 35 0.54 4.11 -25.65
CA ARG A 35 1.02 4.81 -26.84
C ARG A 35 1.99 3.95 -27.66
N GLY A 36 2.30 4.42 -28.86
CA GLY A 36 3.36 3.88 -29.72
C GLY A 36 3.13 2.44 -30.21
N SER A 37 4.21 1.89 -30.79
CA SER A 37 4.28 0.52 -31.30
C SER A 37 4.34 -0.52 -30.18
N VAL A 38 4.19 -1.80 -30.52
CA VAL A 38 4.35 -2.90 -29.54
C VAL A 38 5.72 -2.86 -28.87
N GLY A 39 6.80 -2.62 -29.64
CA GLY A 39 8.15 -2.49 -29.09
C GLY A 39 8.30 -1.36 -28.06
N HIS A 40 7.62 -0.23 -28.29
CA HIS A 40 7.57 0.88 -27.34
C HIS A 40 6.91 0.46 -26.02
N ARG A 41 5.76 -0.24 -26.09
CA ARG A 41 5.04 -0.71 -24.89
C ARG A 41 5.83 -1.77 -24.12
N VAL A 42 6.51 -2.68 -24.83
CA VAL A 42 7.38 -3.69 -24.21
C VAL A 42 8.54 -3.01 -23.48
N LEU A 43 9.20 -2.03 -24.10
CA LEU A 43 10.29 -1.27 -23.47
C LEU A 43 9.83 -0.56 -22.20
N TRP A 44 8.75 0.23 -22.28
CA TRP A 44 8.25 0.96 -21.11
C TRP A 44 7.66 0.04 -20.04
N GLY A 45 7.09 -1.10 -20.43
CA GLY A 45 6.65 -2.14 -19.50
C GLY A 45 7.82 -2.78 -18.75
N ALA A 46 8.94 -3.01 -19.43
CA ALA A 46 10.17 -3.48 -18.78
C ALA A 46 10.76 -2.44 -17.82
N ILE A 47 10.78 -1.16 -18.21
CA ILE A 47 11.21 -0.05 -17.34
C ILE A 47 10.31 0.03 -16.10
N TYR A 48 8.99 -0.09 -16.28
CA TYR A 48 8.01 -0.08 -15.20
C TYR A 48 8.25 -1.20 -14.18
N LEU A 49 8.32 -2.45 -14.65
CA LEU A 49 8.54 -3.62 -13.79
C LEU A 49 9.91 -3.58 -13.12
N GLY A 50 10.95 -3.20 -13.87
CA GLY A 50 12.30 -3.04 -13.34
C GLY A 50 12.36 -1.96 -12.26
N GLY A 51 11.69 -0.82 -12.46
CA GLY A 51 11.58 0.24 -11.46
C GLY A 51 10.92 -0.23 -10.17
N PHE A 52 9.80 -0.94 -10.26
CA PHE A 52 9.15 -1.55 -9.08
C PHE A 52 10.03 -2.57 -8.38
N ALA A 53 10.70 -3.45 -9.12
CA ALA A 53 11.61 -4.45 -8.55
C ALA A 53 12.75 -3.79 -7.77
N VAL A 54 13.37 -2.73 -8.34
CA VAL A 54 14.41 -1.95 -7.68
C VAL A 54 13.86 -1.23 -6.44
N ALA A 55 12.69 -0.61 -6.53
CA ALA A 55 12.08 0.08 -5.39
C ALA A 55 11.78 -0.87 -4.22
N VAL A 56 11.18 -2.03 -4.51
CA VAL A 56 10.93 -3.08 -3.50
C VAL A 56 12.25 -3.59 -2.94
N ALA A 57 13.27 -3.81 -3.77
CA ALA A 57 14.58 -4.27 -3.30
C ALA A 57 15.24 -3.25 -2.36
N ILE A 58 15.18 -1.95 -2.67
CA ILE A 58 15.70 -0.88 -1.80
C ILE A 58 14.93 -0.85 -0.48
N ALA A 59 13.59 -0.90 -0.52
CA ALA A 59 12.75 -0.90 0.67
C ALA A 59 13.01 -2.13 1.56
N ALA A 60 13.10 -3.31 0.96
CA ALA A 60 13.40 -4.56 1.65
C ALA A 60 14.82 -4.57 2.24
N TRP A 61 15.81 -4.10 1.49
CA TRP A 61 17.19 -3.95 1.97
C TRP A 61 17.24 -3.00 3.17
N ARG A 62 16.59 -1.84 3.08
CA ARG A 62 16.57 -0.86 4.17
C ARG A 62 15.86 -1.40 5.40
N TYR A 63 14.69 -2.03 5.21
CA TYR A 63 13.97 -2.70 6.29
C TYR A 63 14.83 -3.77 6.96
N ARG A 64 15.47 -4.66 6.18
CA ARG A 64 16.38 -5.69 6.72
C ARG A 64 17.60 -5.10 7.43
N SER A 65 18.12 -3.95 6.98
CA SER A 65 19.25 -3.29 7.63
C SER A 65 18.93 -2.80 9.04
N LEU A 66 17.68 -2.39 9.28
CA LEU A 66 17.20 -1.94 10.58
C LEU A 66 16.72 -3.11 11.47
N TRP A 67 16.14 -4.13 10.85
CA TRP A 67 15.46 -5.23 11.54
C TRP A 67 16.11 -6.59 11.27
N ARG A 68 17.44 -6.64 11.27
CA ARG A 68 18.23 -7.79 10.79
C ARG A 68 17.86 -9.13 11.42
N GLU A 69 17.50 -9.14 12.71
CA GLU A 69 17.09 -10.34 13.45
C GLU A 69 15.59 -10.67 13.30
N ALA A 70 14.75 -9.68 13.00
CA ALA A 70 13.31 -9.85 12.81
C ALA A 70 12.92 -10.15 11.36
N PHE A 71 13.86 -10.03 10.41
CA PHE A 71 13.63 -10.32 8.98
C PHE A 71 13.67 -11.83 8.70
N HIS A 72 12.63 -12.54 9.13
CA HIS A 72 12.38 -13.93 8.73
C HIS A 72 10.88 -14.19 8.65
N TRP A 73 10.46 -14.99 7.66
CA TRP A 73 9.04 -15.32 7.50
C TRP A 73 8.61 -16.27 8.61
N GLN A 74 7.85 -15.73 9.54
CA GLN A 74 7.25 -16.51 10.62
C GLN A 74 5.96 -17.16 10.14
N ARG A 75 5.72 -18.39 10.58
CA ARG A 75 4.46 -19.09 10.33
C ARG A 75 3.28 -18.27 10.88
N LEU A 76 2.23 -18.11 10.08
CA LEU A 76 0.99 -17.47 10.50
C LEU A 76 0.20 -18.43 11.39
N THR A 77 -0.12 -17.98 12.59
CA THR A 77 -0.93 -18.73 13.56
C THR A 77 -2.41 -18.55 13.26
N ARG A 78 -3.27 -19.39 13.84
CA ARG A 78 -4.73 -19.22 13.77
C ARG A 78 -5.19 -17.85 14.29
N ARG A 79 -4.49 -17.29 15.28
CA ARG A 79 -4.77 -15.94 15.81
C ARG A 79 -4.46 -14.86 14.79
N ASP A 80 -3.34 -14.98 14.07
CA ASP A 80 -2.97 -14.03 13.01
C ASP A 80 -4.01 -14.03 11.90
N TRP A 81 -4.45 -15.21 11.45
CA TRP A 81 -5.52 -15.34 10.46
C TRP A 81 -6.84 -14.72 10.91
N ARG A 82 -7.27 -14.94 12.16
CA ARG A 82 -8.48 -14.30 12.70
C ARG A 82 -8.35 -12.78 12.73
N LEU A 83 -7.17 -12.25 13.08
CA LEU A 83 -6.90 -10.80 13.06
C LEU A 83 -6.94 -10.24 11.63
N MET A 84 -6.35 -10.94 10.67
CA MET A 84 -6.38 -10.53 9.26
C MET A 84 -7.81 -10.54 8.70
N VAL A 85 -8.58 -11.60 8.95
CA VAL A 85 -9.98 -11.70 8.52
C VAL A 85 -10.83 -10.61 9.20
N GLY A 86 -10.70 -10.43 10.52
CA GLY A 86 -11.42 -9.38 11.23
C GLY A 86 -11.05 -7.97 10.76
N GLY A 87 -9.76 -7.73 10.48
CA GLY A 87 -9.29 -6.49 9.88
C GLY A 87 -9.87 -6.26 8.48
N TYR A 88 -9.90 -7.29 7.64
CA TYR A 88 -10.50 -7.22 6.30
C TYR A 88 -12.00 -6.88 6.37
N LEU A 89 -12.76 -7.58 7.22
CA LEU A 89 -14.19 -7.29 7.40
C LEU A 89 -14.43 -5.88 7.92
N LEU A 90 -13.59 -5.39 8.85
CA LEU A 90 -13.65 -4.01 9.33
C LEU A 90 -13.40 -3.01 8.19
N MET A 91 -12.39 -3.24 7.35
CA MET A 91 -12.12 -2.38 6.18
C MET A 91 -13.29 -2.39 5.21
N LEU A 92 -13.85 -3.55 4.88
CA LEU A 92 -15.02 -3.65 4.01
C LEU A 92 -16.20 -2.85 4.56
N VAL A 93 -16.55 -3.04 5.83
CA VAL A 93 -17.68 -2.30 6.43
C VAL A 93 -17.38 -0.79 6.46
N ALA A 94 -16.17 -0.40 6.86
CA ALA A 94 -15.78 1.00 6.92
C ALA A 94 -15.79 1.66 5.53
N GLU A 95 -15.27 0.98 4.51
CA GLU A 95 -15.26 1.47 3.13
C GLU A 95 -16.69 1.64 2.60
N GLN A 96 -17.60 0.69 2.84
CA GLN A 96 -19.00 0.81 2.41
C GLN A 96 -19.72 1.97 3.11
N VAL A 97 -19.56 2.09 4.43
CA VAL A 97 -20.19 3.17 5.22
C VAL A 97 -19.64 4.53 4.81
N LEU A 98 -18.32 4.67 4.69
CA LEU A 98 -17.68 5.93 4.32
C LEU A 98 -17.93 6.29 2.86
N SER A 99 -18.01 5.32 1.95
CA SER A 99 -18.39 5.56 0.55
C SER A 99 -19.83 6.06 0.45
N LEU A 100 -20.76 5.47 1.21
CA LEU A 100 -22.14 5.95 1.29
C LEU A 100 -22.21 7.37 1.85
N LEU A 101 -21.46 7.64 2.92
CA LEU A 101 -21.36 8.98 3.49
C LEU A 101 -20.77 9.98 2.48
N ASN A 102 -19.73 9.60 1.74
CA ASN A 102 -19.11 10.45 0.72
C ASN A 102 -20.08 10.76 -0.43
N TYR A 103 -20.96 9.83 -0.78
CA TYR A 103 -22.03 10.06 -1.73
C TYR A 103 -23.05 11.08 -1.22
N TYR A 104 -23.54 10.95 0.02
CA TYR A 104 -24.55 11.88 0.54
C TYR A 104 -24.00 13.27 0.86
N VAL A 105 -22.75 13.37 1.32
CA VAL A 105 -22.14 14.64 1.72
C VAL A 105 -21.45 15.36 0.57
N SER A 106 -20.76 14.61 -0.29
CA SER A 106 -19.89 15.18 -1.33
C SER A 106 -20.32 14.81 -2.76
N HIS A 107 -21.42 14.06 -2.93
CA HIS A 107 -21.93 13.58 -4.21
C HIS A 107 -20.90 12.79 -5.05
N GLN A 108 -19.98 12.09 -4.37
CA GLN A 108 -18.96 11.27 -5.00
C GLN A 108 -19.23 9.78 -4.76
N THR A 109 -19.43 9.02 -5.84
CA THR A 109 -19.61 7.56 -5.81
C THR A 109 -18.29 6.78 -5.80
N SER A 110 -17.16 7.45 -6.06
CA SER A 110 -15.82 6.86 -6.07
C SER A 110 -14.77 7.90 -5.70
N THR A 111 -13.69 7.49 -5.05
CA THR A 111 -12.58 8.37 -4.69
C THR A 111 -11.81 8.82 -5.94
N ALA A 112 -11.11 9.97 -5.85
CA ALA A 112 -10.27 10.44 -6.95
C ALA A 112 -9.18 9.44 -7.34
N ASN A 113 -8.59 8.74 -6.36
CA ASN A 113 -7.64 7.66 -6.60
C ASN A 113 -8.25 6.49 -7.38
N ASN A 114 -9.41 5.96 -6.96
CA ASN A 114 -10.05 4.84 -7.66
C ASN A 114 -10.49 5.25 -9.08
N GLN A 115 -10.95 6.49 -9.27
CA GLN A 115 -11.24 7.04 -10.60
C GLN A 115 -9.98 7.13 -11.47
N ALA A 116 -8.86 7.60 -10.92
CA ALA A 116 -7.59 7.68 -11.65
C ALA A 116 -7.08 6.29 -12.07
N ILE A 117 -7.13 5.32 -11.16
CA ILE A 117 -6.79 3.93 -11.43
C ILE A 117 -7.70 3.36 -12.54
N SER A 118 -9.02 3.48 -12.40
CA SER A 118 -9.97 2.97 -13.40
C SER A 118 -9.73 3.57 -14.79
N ARG A 119 -9.46 4.89 -14.86
CA ARG A 119 -9.10 5.55 -16.13
C ARG A 119 -7.84 4.98 -16.74
N LEU A 120 -6.78 4.74 -15.95
CA LEU A 120 -5.51 4.17 -16.43
C LEU A 120 -5.68 2.73 -16.91
N LEU A 121 -6.39 1.89 -16.13
CA LEU A 121 -6.69 0.51 -16.51
C LEU A 121 -7.44 0.45 -17.85
N GLY A 122 -8.41 1.34 -18.05
CA GLY A 122 -9.19 1.42 -19.28
C GLY A 122 -8.44 1.92 -20.53
N GLN A 123 -7.19 2.39 -20.41
CA GLN A 123 -6.45 2.91 -21.57
C GLN A 123 -5.93 1.81 -22.51
N SER A 124 -5.49 0.69 -21.95
CA SER A 124 -4.99 -0.43 -22.76
C SER A 124 -4.94 -1.74 -21.95
N PRO A 125 -5.08 -2.91 -22.61
CA PRO A 125 -4.91 -4.20 -21.95
C PRO A 125 -3.52 -4.37 -21.29
N TRP A 126 -2.47 -3.75 -21.86
CA TRP A 126 -1.13 -3.77 -21.30
C TRP A 126 -1.06 -3.04 -19.95
N THR A 127 -1.62 -1.83 -19.90
CA THR A 127 -1.71 -1.05 -18.66
C THR A 127 -2.53 -1.81 -17.63
N MET A 128 -3.67 -2.38 -18.05
CA MET A 128 -4.56 -3.14 -17.18
C MET A 128 -3.84 -4.31 -16.50
N VAL A 129 -3.14 -5.15 -17.27
CA VAL A 129 -2.41 -6.31 -16.74
C VAL A 129 -1.23 -5.89 -15.88
N LEU A 130 -0.36 -5.00 -16.37
CA LEU A 130 0.86 -4.63 -15.66
C LEU A 130 0.58 -3.89 -14.36
N MET A 131 -0.36 -2.95 -14.37
CA MET A 131 -0.76 -2.20 -13.18
C MET A 131 -1.44 -3.09 -12.15
N SER A 132 -2.26 -4.06 -12.58
CA SER A 132 -2.89 -5.01 -11.66
C SER A 132 -1.84 -5.91 -11.01
N LEU A 133 -0.89 -6.43 -11.80
CA LEU A 133 0.20 -7.26 -11.30
C LEU A 133 1.03 -6.53 -10.23
N THR A 134 1.44 -5.29 -10.51
CA THR A 134 2.24 -4.51 -9.55
C THR A 134 1.41 -4.06 -8.35
N ALA A 135 0.15 -3.66 -8.52
CA ALA A 135 -0.72 -3.29 -7.41
C ALA A 135 -0.99 -4.45 -6.45
N ILE A 136 -1.07 -5.69 -6.96
CA ILE A 136 -1.32 -6.89 -6.14
C ILE A 136 0.00 -7.42 -5.54
N CYS A 137 1.09 -7.43 -6.31
CA CYS A 137 2.30 -8.16 -5.92
C CYS A 137 3.47 -7.27 -5.48
N ALA A 138 3.61 -6.04 -5.97
CA ALA A 138 4.78 -5.19 -5.73
C ALA A 138 4.47 -4.03 -4.76
N SER A 139 3.39 -3.28 -5.00
CA SER A 139 2.97 -2.15 -4.16
C SER A 139 2.79 -2.56 -2.69
N PRO A 140 2.16 -3.69 -2.33
CA PRO A 140 2.04 -4.09 -0.94
C PRO A 140 3.39 -4.27 -0.25
N PHE A 141 4.39 -4.84 -0.91
CA PHE A 141 5.73 -4.95 -0.32
C PHE A 141 6.35 -3.57 -0.11
N LEU A 142 6.33 -2.71 -1.13
CA LEU A 142 6.93 -1.37 -1.07
C LEU A 142 6.26 -0.54 0.04
N GLU A 143 4.93 -0.53 0.08
CA GLU A 143 4.16 0.26 1.04
C GLU A 143 4.26 -0.31 2.45
N GLU A 144 4.15 -1.62 2.65
CA GLU A 144 4.26 -2.21 4.00
C GLU A 144 5.68 -2.03 4.57
N PHE A 145 6.75 -2.19 3.78
CA PHE A 145 8.10 -1.89 4.25
C PHE A 145 8.26 -0.41 4.62
N THR A 146 7.67 0.49 3.83
CA THR A 146 7.74 1.95 4.07
C THR A 146 6.95 2.35 5.32
N PHE A 147 5.66 2.02 5.37
CA PHE A 147 4.76 2.51 6.41
C PHE A 147 4.84 1.73 7.71
N ARG A 148 5.09 0.41 7.67
CA ARG A 148 5.09 -0.44 8.88
C ARG A 148 6.53 -0.65 9.34
N GLY A 149 7.40 -1.03 8.41
CA GLY A 149 8.79 -1.29 8.72
C GLY A 149 9.61 -0.05 9.10
N LEU A 150 9.54 1.01 8.30
CA LEU A 150 10.37 2.21 8.48
C LEU A 150 9.68 3.29 9.30
N LEU A 151 8.45 3.64 8.94
CA LEU A 151 7.70 4.66 9.66
C LEU A 151 7.27 4.16 11.05
N MET A 152 6.45 3.12 11.11
CA MET A 152 5.84 2.70 12.37
C MET A 152 6.85 2.15 13.38
N ASP A 153 7.72 1.23 12.97
CA ASP A 153 8.71 0.62 13.86
C ASP A 153 10.03 1.41 13.90
N GLY A 154 10.40 2.13 12.85
CA GLY A 154 11.67 2.86 12.79
C GLY A 154 11.63 4.29 13.32
N CYS A 155 10.47 4.97 13.32
CA CYS A 155 10.35 6.34 13.81
C CYS A 155 9.71 6.46 15.21
N PHE A 156 9.08 5.40 15.71
CA PHE A 156 8.40 5.43 17.01
C PHE A 156 8.93 4.35 17.95
N GLY A 157 8.95 4.67 19.25
CA GLY A 157 9.38 3.73 20.28
C GLY A 157 8.39 2.56 20.46
N PRO A 158 8.86 1.38 20.91
CA PRO A 158 8.05 0.17 21.07
C PRO A 158 6.89 0.32 22.07
N GLN A 159 6.98 1.27 23.00
CA GLN A 159 5.95 1.61 23.99
C GLN A 159 4.74 2.35 23.39
N ALA A 160 4.89 3.00 22.22
CA ALA A 160 3.83 3.74 21.59
C ALA A 160 2.91 2.79 20.79
N PHE A 161 1.76 2.44 21.36
CA PHE A 161 0.82 1.52 20.69
C PHE A 161 -0.01 2.23 19.61
N TRP A 162 -0.77 3.27 19.98
CA TRP A 162 -1.75 3.90 19.08
C TRP A 162 -1.17 4.98 18.18
N VAL A 163 -0.23 5.79 18.68
CA VAL A 163 0.36 6.90 17.91
C VAL A 163 0.93 6.44 16.56
N PRO A 164 1.73 5.35 16.49
CA PRO A 164 2.31 4.91 15.21
C PRO A 164 1.26 4.35 14.26
N ILE A 165 0.18 3.76 14.79
CA ILE A 165 -0.95 3.26 13.99
C ILE A 165 -1.69 4.42 13.32
N VAL A 166 -2.03 5.46 14.09
CA VAL A 166 -2.73 6.64 13.58
C VAL A 166 -1.86 7.39 12.57
N VAL A 167 -0.58 7.62 12.88
CA VAL A 167 0.34 8.29 11.96
C VAL A 167 0.55 7.48 10.69
N SER A 168 0.68 6.14 10.79
CA SER A 168 0.79 5.27 9.62
C SER A 168 -0.46 5.33 8.74
N GLY A 169 -1.66 5.32 9.34
CA GLY A 169 -2.92 5.49 8.62
C GLY A 169 -3.01 6.84 7.89
N ILE A 170 -2.69 7.94 8.58
CA ILE A 170 -2.68 9.28 7.96
C ILE A 170 -1.66 9.36 6.83
N ALA A 171 -0.43 8.89 7.05
CA ALA A 171 0.62 8.88 6.02
C ALA A 171 0.22 8.04 4.80
N PHE A 172 -0.43 6.89 5.01
CA PHE A 172 -0.99 6.07 3.96
C PHE A 172 -2.08 6.83 3.18
N SER A 173 -2.97 7.55 3.86
CA SER A 173 -3.97 8.39 3.19
C SER A 173 -3.36 9.52 2.37
N LEU A 174 -2.26 10.14 2.82
CA LEU A 174 -1.67 11.30 2.14
C LEU A 174 -1.08 10.95 0.77
N VAL A 175 -0.66 9.70 0.57
CA VAL A 175 -0.14 9.24 -0.74
C VAL A 175 -1.23 8.73 -1.67
N HIS A 176 -2.48 8.68 -1.21
CA HIS A 176 -3.64 8.28 -2.00
C HIS A 176 -4.48 9.49 -2.38
N ALA A 177 -4.71 9.67 -3.68
CA ALA A 177 -5.42 10.85 -4.19
C ALA A 177 -6.84 10.94 -3.62
N SER A 178 -7.08 12.00 -2.84
CA SER A 178 -8.34 12.26 -2.14
C SER A 178 -8.76 13.70 -2.39
N THR A 179 -10.03 13.93 -2.75
CA THR A 179 -10.58 15.28 -2.99
C THR A 179 -11.58 15.71 -1.93
N THR A 180 -11.93 14.81 -1.00
CA THR A 180 -12.82 15.09 0.13
C THR A 180 -12.22 14.53 1.41
N LEU A 181 -12.56 15.11 2.56
CA LEU A 181 -12.13 14.59 3.86
C LEU A 181 -12.59 13.15 4.09
N ILE A 182 -13.79 12.79 3.61
CA ILE A 182 -14.33 11.43 3.74
C ILE A 182 -13.53 10.44 2.89
N SER A 183 -13.16 10.81 1.65
CA SER A 183 -12.29 9.98 0.80
C SER A 183 -10.90 9.78 1.41
N ALA A 184 -10.32 10.82 2.03
CA ALA A 184 -9.09 10.68 2.81
C ALA A 184 -9.28 9.76 4.02
N LEU A 185 -10.41 9.86 4.73
CA LEU A 185 -10.72 8.99 5.87
C LEU A 185 -10.83 7.51 5.47
N ILE A 186 -11.33 7.19 4.28
CA ILE A 186 -11.34 5.81 3.74
C ILE A 186 -9.92 5.24 3.72
N TYR A 187 -8.98 5.95 3.08
CA TYR A 187 -7.58 5.50 3.01
C TYR A 187 -6.89 5.52 4.37
N ALA A 188 -7.23 6.47 5.25
CA ALA A 188 -6.66 6.54 6.59
C ALA A 188 -7.09 5.34 7.46
N VAL A 189 -8.35 4.94 7.38
CA VAL A 189 -8.87 3.75 8.06
C VAL A 189 -8.23 2.49 7.51
N MET A 190 -8.15 2.34 6.18
CA MET A 190 -7.49 1.19 5.55
C MET A 190 -6.02 1.06 5.99
N GLY A 191 -5.26 2.15 5.91
CA GLY A 191 -3.88 2.20 6.39
C GLY A 191 -3.76 1.92 7.89
N GLY A 192 -4.69 2.44 8.69
CA GLY A 192 -4.76 2.20 10.13
C GLY A 192 -5.03 0.73 10.47
N VAL A 193 -5.91 0.05 9.74
CA VAL A 193 -6.21 -1.38 9.96
C VAL A 193 -5.00 -2.25 9.63
N PHE A 194 -4.35 -2.03 8.48
CA PHE A 194 -3.09 -2.71 8.15
C PHE A 194 -2.03 -2.49 9.25
N ALA A 195 -1.86 -1.26 9.72
CA ALA A 195 -0.94 -0.94 10.81
C ALA A 195 -1.32 -1.64 12.14
N TYR A 196 -2.60 -1.71 12.47
CA TYR A 196 -3.10 -2.43 13.65
C TYR A 196 -2.85 -3.94 13.56
N VAL A 197 -3.15 -4.56 12.42
CA VAL A 197 -2.87 -5.99 12.17
C VAL A 197 -1.37 -6.25 12.28
N TYR A 198 -0.53 -5.41 11.69
CA TYR A 198 0.92 -5.52 11.85
C TYR A 198 1.35 -5.39 13.32
N ARG A 199 0.85 -4.38 14.06
CA ARG A 199 1.21 -4.18 15.48
C ARG A 199 0.81 -5.39 16.34
N LYS A 200 -0.35 -6.00 16.08
CA LYS A 200 -0.85 -7.14 16.87
C LYS A 200 -0.19 -8.47 16.51
N THR A 201 0.18 -8.67 15.25
CA THR A 201 0.82 -9.90 14.78
C THR A 201 2.34 -9.87 14.94
N GLY A 202 2.95 -8.68 14.86
CA GLY A 202 4.40 -8.51 14.79
C GLY A 202 5.03 -9.06 13.50
N LYS A 203 4.22 -9.32 12.47
CA LYS A 203 4.60 -10.06 11.25
C LYS A 203 4.30 -9.22 10.02
N ILE A 204 5.35 -8.77 9.33
CA ILE A 204 5.20 -7.93 8.12
C ILE A 204 4.46 -8.68 7.00
N GLN A 205 4.70 -9.99 6.88
CA GLN A 205 4.04 -10.84 5.89
C GLN A 205 2.51 -10.93 6.12
N ALA A 206 2.02 -10.80 7.36
CA ALA A 206 0.59 -10.82 7.63
C ALA A 206 -0.12 -9.61 6.99
N THR A 207 0.48 -8.41 7.13
CA THR A 207 -0.07 -7.18 6.54
C THR A 207 0.16 -7.14 5.02
N ILE A 208 1.29 -7.63 4.50
CA ILE A 208 1.53 -7.75 3.06
C ILE A 208 0.47 -8.64 2.39
N ILE A 209 0.18 -9.81 2.97
CA ILE A 209 -0.83 -10.74 2.42
C ILE A 209 -2.22 -10.09 2.47
N LEU A 210 -2.58 -9.47 3.59
CA LEU A 210 -3.87 -8.80 3.74
C LEU A 210 -4.04 -7.65 2.74
N HIS A 211 -3.01 -6.84 2.55
CA HIS A 211 -3.01 -5.72 1.60
C HIS A 211 -3.05 -6.23 0.15
N ALA A 212 -2.23 -7.21 -0.22
CA ALA A 212 -2.28 -7.85 -1.53
C ALA A 212 -3.66 -8.45 -1.84
N PHE A 213 -4.29 -9.08 -0.84
CA PHE A 213 -5.65 -9.60 -0.97
C PHE A 213 -6.67 -8.49 -1.20
N ASN A 214 -6.60 -7.40 -0.44
CA ASN A 214 -7.45 -6.23 -0.66
C ASN A 214 -7.31 -5.68 -2.09
N ASN A 215 -6.07 -5.53 -2.57
CA ASN A 215 -5.80 -5.04 -3.91
C ASN A 215 -6.25 -6.02 -5.00
N LEU A 216 -6.15 -7.33 -4.76
CA LEU A 216 -6.68 -8.35 -5.67
C LEU A 216 -8.19 -8.20 -5.86
N ILE A 217 -8.94 -8.05 -4.77
CA ILE A 217 -10.40 -7.85 -4.84
C ILE A 217 -10.73 -6.53 -5.53
N ALA A 218 -10.07 -5.44 -5.16
CA ALA A 218 -10.29 -4.13 -5.77
C ALA A 218 -10.02 -4.13 -7.28
N MET A 219 -8.87 -4.69 -7.71
CA MET A 219 -8.53 -4.80 -9.14
C MET A 219 -9.49 -5.71 -9.87
N GLY A 220 -9.88 -6.84 -9.29
CA GLY A 220 -10.86 -7.76 -9.88
C GLY A 220 -12.21 -7.08 -10.13
N MET A 221 -12.72 -6.32 -9.16
CA MET A 221 -13.96 -5.55 -9.30
C MET A 221 -13.87 -4.48 -10.40
N MET A 222 -12.71 -3.80 -10.50
CA MET A 222 -12.47 -2.83 -11.58
C MET A 222 -12.42 -3.50 -12.96
N TRP A 223 -11.82 -4.68 -13.09
CA TRP A 223 -11.83 -5.44 -14.34
C TRP A 223 -13.24 -5.83 -14.76
N VAL A 224 -14.04 -6.37 -13.83
CA VAL A 224 -15.44 -6.72 -14.11
C VAL A 224 -16.19 -5.50 -14.63
N THR A 225 -16.02 -4.34 -13.99
CA THR A 225 -16.70 -3.09 -14.39
C THR A 225 -16.24 -2.57 -15.76
N LEU A 226 -14.97 -2.76 -16.13
CA LEU A 226 -14.40 -2.26 -17.39
C LEU A 226 -14.65 -3.20 -18.58
N LEU A 227 -14.96 -4.48 -18.33
CA LEU A 227 -15.15 -5.50 -19.35
C LEU A 227 -16.62 -5.90 -19.57
N SER A 228 -17.51 -5.48 -18.66
CA SER A 228 -18.97 -5.60 -18.81
C SER A 228 -19.55 -4.48 -19.67
#